data_AF-T1GCH8-F1
#
_entry.id   AF-T1GCH8-F1
#
_cell.length_a   1.000
_cell.length_b   1.000
_cell.length_c   1.000
_cell.angle_alpha   90.00
_cell.angle_beta   90.00
_cell.angle_gamma   90.00
#
_symmetry.space_group_name_H-M   'P 1'
#
loop_
_entity.id
_entity.type
_entity.pdbx_description
1 polymer ?
#
loop_
_entity_poly.entity_id
_entity_poly.type
_entity_poly.pdbx_seq_one_letter_code
_entity_poly.pdbx_strand_id
1 'polypeptide(L)' 'MNRFYKNPHIASALAKESELTSKEMLVYNRKAEEIPREEVFKLFRNAGWIKRR' A
#
# COMPACT_ATOMS: atom_id res chain seq x y z
N MET A 1 3.24 -7.64 7.61
CA MET A 1 4.54 -7.18 7.06
C MET A 1 4.78 -7.84 5.71
N ASN A 2 4.92 -7.04 4.65
CA ASN A 2 5.04 -7.52 3.27
C ASN A 2 6.29 -8.43 3.11
N ARG A 3 6.12 -9.60 2.49
CA ARG A 3 7.18 -10.61 2.29
C ARG A 3 8.38 -10.04 1.51
N PHE A 4 8.14 -9.07 0.63
CA PHE A 4 9.17 -8.38 -0.15
C PHE A 4 10.27 -7.74 0.72
N TYR A 5 9.89 -7.12 1.83
CA TYR A 5 10.81 -6.43 2.74
C TYR A 5 11.41 -7.34 3.83
N LYS A 6 11.14 -8.65 3.80
CA LYS A 6 11.72 -9.59 4.78
C LYS A 6 13.18 -9.90 4.51
N ASN A 7 13.67 -9.67 3.29
CA ASN A 7 15.08 -9.84 2.97
C ASN A 7 15.85 -8.58 3.42
N PRO A 8 16.80 -8.69 4.38
CA PRO A 8 17.53 -7.54 4.91
C PRO A 8 18.36 -6.83 3.83
N HIS A 9 18.87 -7.55 2.82
CA HIS A 9 19.62 -6.93 1.73
C HIS A 9 18.73 -6.06 0.85
N ILE A 10 17.52 -6.53 0.51
CA ILE A 10 16.55 -5.77 -0.28
C ILE A 10 16.10 -4.52 0.49
N ALA A 11 15.77 -4.67 1.77
CA ALA A 11 15.40 -3.54 2.62
C ALA A 11 16.52 -2.49 2.73
N SER A 12 17.78 -2.94 2.88
CA SER A 12 18.93 -2.05 2.97
C SER A 12 19.23 -1.30 1.67
N ALA A 13 19.04 -1.95 0.52
CA ALA A 13 19.26 -1.35 -0.79
C ALA A 13 18.20 -0.28 -1.10
N LEU A 14 16.93 -0.54 -0.76
CA LEU A 14 15.82 0.40 -0.96
C LEU A 14 15.89 1.61 -0.01
N ALA A 15 16.35 1.39 1.22
CA ALA A 15 16.56 2.46 2.19
C ALA A 15 17.76 3.37 1.83
N LYS A 16 18.56 3.02 0.81
CA LYS A 16 19.70 3.82 0.35
C LYS A 16 19.22 4.90 -0.62
N GLU A 17 19.74 6.12 -0.44
CA GLU A 17 19.44 7.23 -1.33
C GLU A 17 20.31 7.14 -2.58
N SER A 18 19.74 7.49 -3.73
CA SER A 18 20.40 7.51 -5.03
C SER A 18 20.17 8.86 -5.70
N GLU A 19 21.02 9.23 -6.66
CA GLU A 19 20.79 10.43 -7.49
C GLU A 19 19.47 10.36 -8.27
N LEU A 20 19.02 9.16 -8.61
CA LEU A 20 17.83 8.95 -9.45
C LEU A 20 16.54 8.72 -8.63
N THR A 21 16.67 8.23 -7.40
CA THR A 21 15.53 7.78 -6.59
C THR A 21 15.75 8.16 -5.12
N SER A 22 14.72 8.72 -4.51
CA SER A 22 14.70 8.91 -3.06
C SER A 22 14.65 7.56 -2.34
N LYS A 23 15.07 7.55 -1.07
CA LYS A 23 14.99 6.37 -0.22
C LYS A 23 13.55 5.84 -0.20
N GLU A 24 13.38 4.58 -0.55
CA GLU A 24 12.10 3.90 -0.39
C GLU A 24 11.99 3.36 1.04
N MET A 25 10.91 3.73 1.72
CA MET A 25 10.59 3.23 3.06
C MET A 25 9.24 2.55 3.08
N LEU A 26 9.16 1.47 3.86
CA LEU A 26 7.89 0.86 4.22
C LEU A 26 6.97 1.90 4.89
N VAL A 27 5.82 2.17 4.27
CA VAL A 27 4.76 2.93 4.94
C VAL A 27 4.03 1.99 5.89
N TYR A 28 4.36 2.10 7.19
CA TYR A 28 3.78 1.28 8.26
C TYR A 28 2.35 1.71 8.63
N ASN A 29 2.06 3.01 8.59
CA ASN A 29 0.77 3.58 8.99
C ASN A 29 0.06 4.20 7.78
N ARG A 30 -0.35 3.36 6.84
CA ARG A 30 -1.14 3.85 5.70
C ARG A 30 -2.53 4.20 6.22
N LYS A 31 -2.92 5.48 6.18
CA LYS A 31 -4.30 5.89 6.49
C LYS A 31 -5.35 5.12 5.68
N ALA A 32 -5.00 4.68 4.47
CA ALA A 32 -5.87 3.85 3.65
C ALA A 32 -6.13 2.44 4.23
N GLU A 33 -5.23 1.92 5.08
CA GLU A 33 -5.43 0.65 5.79
C GLU A 33 -6.40 0.79 6.97
N GLU A 34 -6.61 2.01 7.47
CA GLU A 34 -7.60 2.31 8.51
C GLU A 34 -9.03 2.31 7.96
N ILE A 35 -9.20 2.39 6.64
CA ILE A 35 -10.52 2.41 5.99
C ILE A 35 -11.09 0.98 5.98
N PRO A 36 -12.25 0.73 6.63
CA PRO A 36 -12.90 -0.58 6.61
C PRO A 36 -13.26 -1.01 5.18
N ARG A 37 -13.11 -2.30 4.88
CA ARG A 37 -13.36 -2.82 3.52
C ARG A 37 -14.81 -2.65 3.09
N GLU A 38 -15.73 -2.69 4.05
CA GLU A 38 -17.16 -2.48 3.84
C GLU A 38 -17.44 -1.07 3.31
N GLU A 39 -16.71 -0.05 3.79
CA GLU A 39 -16.84 1.32 3.30
C GLU A 39 -16.36 1.46 1.87
N VAL A 40 -15.22 0.82 1.55
CA VAL A 40 -14.71 0.74 0.17
C VAL A 40 -15.76 0.10 -0.74
N PHE A 41 -16.36 -1.02 -0.32
CA PHE A 41 -17.42 -1.69 -1.08
C PHE A 41 -18.66 -0.83 -1.27
N LYS A 42 -19.11 -0.10 -0.23
CA LYS A 42 -20.23 0.85 -0.34
C LYS A 42 -19.94 1.94 -1.36
N LEU A 43 -18.72 2.51 -1.33
CA LEU A 43 -18.32 3.57 -2.25
C LEU A 43 -18.37 3.10 -3.71
N PHE A 44 -17.80 1.94 -4.02
CA PHE A 44 -17.85 1.36 -5.36
C PHE A 44 -19.28 0.99 -5.81
N ARG A 45 -20.11 0.50 -4.89
CA ARG A 45 -21.53 0.21 -5.18
C ARG A 45 -22.29 1.49 -5.52
N ASN A 46 -22.13 2.54 -4.71
CA ASN A 46 -22.82 3.82 -4.90
C ASN A 46 -22.35 4.53 -6.18
N ALA A 47 -21.07 4.36 -6.55
CA ALA A 47 -20.52 4.89 -7.80
C ALA A 47 -21.02 4.12 -9.05
N GLY A 48 -21.71 2.99 -8.89
CA GLY A 48 -22.21 2.17 -10.01
C GLY A 48 -21.18 1.19 -10.59
N TRP A 49 -20.04 0.97 -9.92
CA TRP A 49 -18.96 0.12 -10.40
C TRP A 49 -19.19 -1.37 -10.07
N ILE A 50 -20.13 -1.66 -9.18
CA ILE A 50 -20.51 -3.03 -8.81
C ILE A 50 -21.91 -3.30 -9.35
N LYS A 51 -22.04 -4.30 -10.23
CA LYS A 51 -23.34 -4.76 -10.73
C LYS A 51 -24.10 -5.46 -9.60
N ARG A 52 -25.39 -5.11 -9.46
CA ARG A 52 -26.34 -5.93 -8.70
C ARG A 52 -26.62 -7.17 -9.53
N ARG A 53 -26.27 -8.34 -9.01
CA ARG A 53 -26.60 -9.63 -9.63
C ARG A 53 -28.07 -9.96 -9.37
#